data_AF-A0A7C0Y350-F1
#
_entry.id   AF-A0A7C0Y350-F1
#
_cell.length_a   1.000
_cell.length_b   1.000
_cell.length_c   1.000
_cell.angle_alpha   90.00
_cell.angle_beta   90.00
_cell.angle_gamma   90.00
#
_symmetry.space_group_name_H-M   'P 1'
#
loop_
_entity.id
_entity.type
_entity.pdbx_description
1 polymer ?
#
loop_
_entity_poly.entity_id
_entity_poly.type
_entity_poly.pdbx_seq_one_letter_code
_entity_poly.pdbx_strand_id
1 'polypeptide(L)'
;MSKKVKEMLVEQYGYAPDLIFEIRRSKRIYAYKPCEFNPKTHTDRGVYFGKIESDGIRLTIEGSFLVGPKATKNVVEVGEEEAKLWLSGKDLKTSTEMRGWVILKWGLYYLGCGKAKEGMIKNYVPKERRINLK
;
A
#
# COMPACT_ATOMS: atom_id res chain seq x y z
N MET A 1 8.78 13.44 11.94
CA MET A 1 7.97 12.22 11.68
C MET A 1 7.70 12.00 10.20
N SER A 2 7.14 12.98 9.50
CA SER A 2 6.87 12.86 8.04
C SER A 2 8.12 12.58 7.20
N LYS A 3 9.27 13.21 7.52
CA LYS A 3 10.56 12.98 6.84
C LYS A 3 10.96 11.49 6.79
N LYS A 4 10.91 10.79 7.93
CA LYS A 4 11.24 9.36 8.01
C LYS A 4 10.33 8.50 7.14
N VAL A 5 9.03 8.79 7.11
CA VAL A 5 8.09 8.05 6.24
C VAL A 5 8.42 8.28 4.77
N LYS A 6 8.72 9.53 4.38
CA LYS A 6 9.12 9.86 3.00
C LYS A 6 10.42 9.13 2.62
N GLU A 7 11.42 9.09 3.49
CA GLU A 7 12.67 8.33 3.27
C GLU A 7 12.40 6.85 3.03
N MET A 8 11.61 6.21 3.90
CA MET A 8 11.22 4.80 3.74
C MET A 8 10.44 4.54 2.44
N LEU A 9 9.57 5.46 2.02
CA LEU A 9 8.83 5.34 0.76
C LEU A 9 9.74 5.47 -0.46
N VAL A 10 10.71 6.39 -0.45
CA VAL A 10 11.71 6.50 -1.52
C VAL A 10 12.63 5.28 -1.54
N GLU A 11 13.04 4.78 -0.38
CA GLU A 11 13.86 3.56 -0.27
C GLU A 11 13.10 2.32 -0.74
N GLN A 12 11.79 2.22 -0.51
CA GLN A 12 11.02 1.03 -0.83
C GLN A 12 10.37 1.10 -2.22
N TYR A 13 9.81 2.24 -2.62
CA TYR A 13 9.03 2.39 -3.86
C TYR A 13 9.63 3.39 -4.85
N GLY A 14 10.69 4.10 -4.46
CA GLY A 14 11.38 5.07 -5.33
C GLY A 14 10.65 6.40 -5.44
N TYR A 15 9.55 6.56 -4.71
CA TYR A 15 8.73 7.76 -4.73
C TYR A 15 8.02 7.95 -3.39
N ALA A 16 7.94 9.19 -2.95
CA ALA A 16 7.09 9.62 -1.84
C ALA A 16 6.22 10.79 -2.30
N PRO A 17 4.89 10.70 -2.16
CA PRO A 17 4.02 11.81 -2.53
C PRO A 17 4.21 13.00 -1.60
N ASP A 18 3.96 14.19 -2.13
CA ASP A 18 4.01 15.41 -1.33
C ASP A 18 2.76 15.55 -0.45
N LEU A 19 2.81 14.83 0.66
CA LEU A 19 1.80 14.78 1.71
C LEU A 19 2.47 14.93 3.07
N ILE A 20 1.68 15.36 4.05
CA ILE A 20 2.06 15.28 5.46
C ILE A 20 1.72 13.87 5.95
N PHE A 21 2.68 13.24 6.64
CA PHE A 21 2.53 11.90 7.21
C PHE A 21 2.60 11.96 8.73
N GLU A 22 1.62 11.33 9.38
CA GLU A 22 1.51 11.22 10.82
C GLU A 22 1.52 9.74 11.21
N ILE A 23 2.39 9.37 12.15
CA ILE A 23 2.43 8.01 12.70
C ILE A 23 1.62 8.03 14.00
N ARG A 24 0.56 7.21 14.05
CA ARG A 24 -0.30 7.05 15.22
C ARG A 24 0.02 5.74 15.97
N ARG A 25 -0.81 5.44 16.97
CA ARG A 25 -0.74 4.20 17.75
C ARG A 25 -0.65 2.98 16.83
N SER A 26 0.06 1.96 17.30
CA SER A 26 0.29 0.72 16.56
C SER A 26 0.97 0.91 15.20
N LYS A 27 1.81 1.95 15.08
CA LYS A 27 2.62 2.26 13.89
C LYS A 27 1.80 2.51 12.61
N ARG A 28 0.52 2.89 12.75
CA ARG A 28 -0.35 3.26 11.64
C ARG A 28 0.07 4.62 11.08
N ILE A 29 0.13 4.74 9.77
CA ILE A 29 0.47 5.98 9.06
C ILE A 29 -0.82 6.56 8.49
N TYR A 30 -1.08 7.83 8.77
CA TYR A 30 -2.12 8.63 8.12
C TYR A 30 -1.46 9.69 7.25
N ALA A 31 -2.06 9.96 6.08
CA ALA A 31 -1.58 10.96 5.14
C ALA A 31 -2.65 12.02 4.89
N TYR A 32 -2.25 13.29 4.85
CA TYR A 32 -3.16 14.41 4.59
C TYR A 32 -2.45 15.60 3.94
N LYS A 33 -3.24 16.53 3.42
CA LYS A 33 -2.83 17.90 3.12
C LYS A 33 -3.50 18.86 4.11
N PRO A 34 -2.82 19.94 4.50
CA PRO A 34 -3.47 20.99 5.26
C PRO A 34 -4.59 21.61 4.42
N CYS A 35 -5.70 21.91 5.06
CA CYS A 35 -6.77 22.71 4.47
C CYS A 35 -7.33 23.63 5.55
N GLU A 36 -7.95 24.74 5.14
CA GLU A 36 -8.54 25.73 6.06
C GLU A 36 -9.71 25.13 6.86
N PHE A 37 -10.36 24.11 6.31
CA PHE A 37 -11.40 23.36 6.98
C PHE A 37 -10.83 22.51 8.11
N ASN A 38 -11.04 22.94 9.35
CA ASN A 38 -10.72 22.17 10.55
C ASN A 38 -12.03 21.61 11.13
N PRO A 39 -12.47 20.41 10.72
CA PRO A 39 -13.66 19.81 11.31
C PRO A 39 -13.39 19.58 12.80
N LYS A 40 -14.21 20.16 13.68
CA LYS A 40 -14.13 20.02 15.14
C LYS A 40 -14.53 18.61 15.63
N THR A 41 -14.34 17.58 14.81
CA THR A 41 -14.79 16.22 15.08
C THR A 41 -13.61 15.33 15.50
N HIS A 42 -13.90 14.32 16.33
CA HIS A 42 -12.97 13.26 16.75
C HIS A 42 -12.51 12.33 15.61
N THR A 43 -12.74 12.71 14.35
CA THR A 43 -12.38 11.92 13.18
C THR A 43 -10.88 11.96 12.95
N ASP A 44 -10.31 10.80 12.63
CA ASP A 44 -8.93 10.68 12.21
C ASP A 44 -8.63 11.66 11.07
N ARG A 45 -7.71 12.62 11.30
CA ARG A 45 -7.26 13.52 10.23
C ARG A 45 -6.55 12.70 9.15
N GLY A 46 -7.01 12.85 7.90
CA GLY A 46 -6.39 12.23 6.72
C GLY A 46 -6.88 10.83 6.39
N VAL A 47 -6.24 10.24 5.39
CA VAL A 47 -6.53 8.88 4.92
C VAL A 47 -5.56 7.91 5.59
N TYR A 48 -6.05 6.74 5.98
CA TYR A 48 -5.19 5.65 6.46
C TYR A 48 -4.32 5.13 5.31
N PHE A 49 -3.05 5.49 5.35
CA PHE A 49 -2.10 5.33 4.25
C PHE A 49 -1.39 3.97 4.27
N GLY A 50 -1.16 3.43 5.46
CA GLY A 50 -0.41 2.20 5.62
C GLY A 50 0.05 1.99 7.05
N LYS A 51 0.92 1.02 7.26
CA LYS A 51 1.50 0.71 8.58
C LYS A 51 2.99 0.45 8.44
N ILE A 52 3.77 0.93 9.39
CA ILE A 52 5.18 0.55 9.52
C ILE A 52 5.22 -0.85 10.14
N GLU A 53 5.69 -1.81 9.35
CA GLU A 53 6.02 -3.15 9.78
C GLU A 53 7.52 -3.21 10.15
N SER A 54 8.01 -4.35 10.62
CA SER A 54 9.42 -4.49 11.03
C SER A 54 10.41 -4.30 9.89
N ASP A 55 9.99 -4.57 8.66
CA ASP A 55 10.83 -4.66 7.46
C ASP A 55 10.35 -3.76 6.33
N GLY A 56 9.62 -2.69 6.66
CA GLY A 56 9.20 -1.68 5.69
C GLY A 56 7.80 -1.13 5.92
N ILE A 57 7.27 -0.46 4.91
CA ILE A 57 5.91 0.09 4.93
C ILE A 57 4.97 -0.84 4.17
N ARG A 58 3.93 -1.34 4.84
CA ARG A 58 2.80 -1.98 4.18
C ARG A 58 1.74 -0.92 3.87
N LEU A 59 1.54 -0.59 2.60
CA LEU A 59 0.49 0.35 2.18
C LEU A 59 -0.91 -0.29 2.27
N THR A 60 -1.92 0.54 2.49
CA THR A 60 -3.32 0.21 2.19
C THR A 60 -3.57 0.24 0.68
N ILE A 61 -4.78 -0.09 0.24
CA ILE A 61 -5.18 0.11 -1.15
C ILE A 61 -5.09 1.61 -1.50
N GLU A 62 -5.61 2.48 -0.64
CA GLU A 62 -5.56 3.94 -0.82
C GLU A 62 -4.11 4.46 -0.85
N GLY A 63 -3.26 3.97 0.06
CA GLY A 63 -1.83 4.30 0.06
C GLY A 63 -1.13 3.84 -1.22
N SER A 64 -1.47 2.66 -1.74
CA SER A 64 -0.92 2.16 -3.00
C SER A 64 -1.35 3.01 -4.20
N PHE A 65 -2.57 3.54 -4.22
CA PHE A 65 -3.01 4.50 -5.24
C PHE A 65 -2.28 5.84 -5.16
N LEU A 66 -1.88 6.29 -3.97
CA LEU A 66 -1.15 7.55 -3.79
C LEU A 66 0.34 7.45 -4.15
N VAL A 67 0.92 6.24 -4.11
CA VAL A 67 2.34 5.98 -4.37
C VAL A 67 2.57 5.38 -5.76
N GLY A 68 1.78 4.37 -6.11
CA GLY A 68 1.92 3.52 -7.28
C GLY A 68 2.05 4.22 -8.63
N PRO A 69 1.30 5.32 -8.93
CA PRO A 69 1.41 6.05 -10.20
C PRO A 69 2.79 6.59 -10.53
N LYS A 70 3.63 6.83 -9.51
CA LYS A 70 4.98 7.37 -9.67
C LYS A 70 6.06 6.47 -9.05
N ALA A 71 5.68 5.29 -8.57
CA ALA A 71 6.63 4.32 -8.03
C ALA A 71 7.53 3.79 -9.15
N THR A 72 8.84 3.71 -8.87
CA THR A 72 9.85 3.26 -9.83
C THR A 72 10.42 1.88 -9.49
N LYS A 73 10.05 1.32 -8.34
CA LYS A 73 10.43 -0.02 -7.87
C LYS A 73 9.33 -0.62 -7.01
N ASN A 74 9.42 -1.93 -6.78
CA ASN A 74 8.50 -2.67 -5.92
C ASN A 74 7.04 -2.57 -6.35
N VAL A 75 6.80 -2.57 -7.67
CA VAL A 75 5.49 -2.71 -8.30
C VAL A 75 5.48 -3.99 -9.12
N VAL A 76 4.47 -4.83 -8.90
CA VAL A 76 4.25 -6.07 -9.64
C VAL A 76 2.98 -5.90 -10.45
N GLU A 77 3.11 -5.94 -11.77
CA GLU A 77 1.99 -5.94 -12.71
C GLU A 77 1.46 -7.36 -12.87
N VAL A 78 0.14 -7.51 -12.78
CA VAL A 78 -0.54 -8.80 -12.84
C VAL A 78 -1.63 -8.80 -13.91
N GLY A 79 -1.97 -10.00 -14.40
CA GLY A 79 -3.10 -10.19 -15.31
C GLY A 79 -4.46 -10.11 -14.58
N GLU A 80 -5.54 -10.14 -15.36
CA GLU A 80 -6.91 -10.08 -14.82
C GLU A 80 -7.22 -11.24 -13.85
N GLU A 81 -6.84 -12.46 -14.22
CA GLU A 81 -7.11 -13.65 -13.39
C GLU A 81 -6.35 -13.62 -12.06
N GLU A 82 -5.10 -13.18 -12.09
CA GLU A 82 -4.30 -12.96 -10.88
C GLU A 82 -4.88 -11.82 -10.03
N ALA A 83 -5.35 -10.73 -10.65
CA ALA A 83 -6.02 -9.64 -9.96
C ALA A 83 -7.30 -10.11 -9.25
N LYS A 84 -8.12 -10.94 -9.91
CA LYS A 84 -9.31 -11.57 -9.32
C LYS A 84 -8.95 -12.44 -8.13
N LEU A 85 -7.97 -13.33 -8.28
CA LEU A 85 -7.47 -14.18 -7.19
C LEU A 85 -6.95 -13.34 -6.01
N TRP A 86 -6.16 -12.31 -6.30
CA TRP A 86 -5.64 -11.38 -5.31
C TRP A 86 -6.76 -10.68 -4.54
N LEU A 87 -7.74 -10.10 -5.25
CA LEU A 87 -8.88 -9.44 -4.63
C LEU A 87 -9.80 -10.40 -3.88
N SER A 88 -9.81 -11.69 -4.21
CA SER A 88 -10.51 -12.72 -3.42
C SER A 88 -9.77 -13.12 -2.14
N GLY A 89 -8.55 -12.58 -1.93
CA GLY A 89 -7.73 -12.82 -0.75
C GLY A 89 -6.78 -14.02 -0.88
N LYS A 90 -6.49 -14.48 -2.10
CA LYS A 90 -5.51 -15.56 -2.35
C LYS A 90 -4.11 -15.00 -2.51
N ASP A 91 -3.13 -15.78 -2.06
CA ASP A 91 -1.72 -15.54 -2.34
C ASP A 91 -1.45 -15.80 -3.84
N LEU A 92 -0.48 -15.09 -4.41
CA LEU A 92 -0.07 -15.28 -5.79
C LEU A 92 1.29 -15.98 -5.86
N LYS A 93 1.42 -16.95 -6.77
CA LYS A 93 2.75 -17.43 -7.18
C LYS A 93 3.36 -16.38 -8.10
N THR A 94 4.67 -16.20 -8.01
CA THR A 94 5.37 -15.24 -8.84
C THR A 94 6.77 -15.78 -9.16
N SER A 95 7.22 -15.54 -10.38
CA SER A 95 8.61 -15.78 -10.79
C SER A 95 9.54 -14.62 -10.42
N THR A 96 9.01 -13.54 -9.84
CA THR A 96 9.83 -12.38 -9.48
C THR A 96 10.81 -12.73 -8.36
N GLU A 97 12.05 -12.26 -8.49
CA GLU A 97 13.07 -12.34 -7.44
C GLU A 97 12.86 -11.28 -6.36
N MET A 98 11.85 -10.40 -6.52
CA MET A 98 11.57 -9.32 -5.58
C MET A 98 11.24 -9.86 -4.19
N ARG A 99 11.72 -9.13 -3.17
CA ARG A 99 11.51 -9.46 -1.76
C ARG A 99 10.98 -8.24 -1.03
N GLY A 100 10.16 -8.50 -0.01
CA GLY A 100 9.60 -7.45 0.84
C GLY A 100 8.25 -6.95 0.34
N TRP A 101 7.93 -5.70 0.66
CA TRP A 101 6.62 -5.11 0.40
C TRP A 101 6.50 -4.60 -1.03
N VAL A 102 5.55 -5.14 -1.78
CA VAL A 102 5.31 -4.80 -3.20
C VAL A 102 3.90 -4.28 -3.39
N ILE A 103 3.72 -3.34 -4.31
CA ILE A 103 2.41 -2.87 -4.79
C ILE A 103 1.95 -3.80 -5.91
N LEU A 104 0.69 -4.24 -5.88
CA LEU A 104 0.07 -5.00 -6.96
C LEU A 104 -0.66 -4.04 -7.89
N LYS A 105 -0.44 -4.16 -9.20
CA LYS A 105 -1.04 -3.31 -10.24
C LYS A 105 -1.73 -4.17 -11.30
N TRP A 106 -2.93 -3.79 -11.69
CA TRP A 106 -3.61 -4.35 -12.85
C TRP A 106 -4.16 -3.21 -13.72
N GLY A 107 -3.61 -3.03 -14.92
CA GLY A 107 -3.95 -1.90 -15.77
C GLY A 107 -3.71 -0.55 -15.08
N LEU A 108 -4.78 0.22 -14.85
CA LEU A 108 -4.75 1.50 -14.15
C LEU A 108 -5.05 1.39 -12.64
N TYR A 109 -5.30 0.18 -12.14
CA TYR A 109 -5.72 -0.06 -10.75
C TYR A 109 -4.57 -0.51 -9.87
N TYR A 110 -4.47 0.08 -8.66
CA TYR A 110 -3.52 -0.31 -7.63
C TYR A 110 -4.24 -1.10 -6.54
N LEU A 111 -3.92 -2.38 -6.42
CA LEU A 111 -4.70 -3.36 -5.67
C LEU A 111 -4.23 -3.51 -4.22
N GLY A 112 -3.51 -2.52 -3.70
CA GLY A 112 -2.85 -2.57 -2.39
C GLY A 112 -1.47 -3.19 -2.44
N CYS A 113 -0.99 -3.62 -1.27
CA CYS A 113 0.32 -4.23 -1.11
C CYS A 113 0.25 -5.70 -0.75
N GLY A 114 1.27 -6.44 -1.15
CA GLY A 114 1.59 -7.80 -0.72
C GLY A 114 2.99 -7.92 -0.18
N LYS A 115 3.29 -9.07 0.44
CA LYS A 115 4.66 -9.38 0.89
C LYS A 115 5.25 -10.47 0.00
N ALA A 116 6.20 -10.10 -0.84
CA ALA A 116 6.92 -10.99 -1.73
C ALA A 116 8.04 -11.72 -0.96
N LYS A 117 8.05 -13.05 -1.03
CA LYS A 117 9.07 -13.93 -0.45
C LYS A 117 9.02 -15.30 -1.14
N GLU A 118 10.18 -15.84 -1.53
CA GLU A 118 10.34 -17.23 -1.98
C GLU A 118 9.38 -17.62 -3.14
N GLY A 119 9.27 -16.77 -4.16
CA GLY A 119 8.41 -17.03 -5.32
C GLY A 119 6.90 -16.94 -5.04
N MET A 120 6.51 -16.35 -3.91
CA MET A 120 5.12 -16.06 -3.59
C MET A 120 4.93 -14.61 -3.14
N ILE A 121 3.74 -14.08 -3.37
CA ILE A 121 3.27 -12.80 -2.82
C ILE A 121 2.12 -13.09 -1.87
N LYS A 122 2.37 -12.92 -0.58
CA LYS A 122 1.37 -13.09 0.46
C LYS A 122 0.33 -11.97 0.41
N ASN A 123 -0.93 -12.36 0.51
CA ASN A 123 -2.10 -11.50 0.42
C ASN A 123 -2.32 -10.64 1.67
N TYR A 124 -2.57 -9.35 1.45
CA TYR A 124 -2.95 -8.39 2.50
C TYR A 124 -4.19 -7.57 2.16
N VAL A 125 -5.02 -8.04 1.22
CA VAL A 125 -6.35 -7.47 0.98
C VAL A 125 -7.20 -7.66 2.25
N PRO A 126 -7.75 -6.56 2.83
CA PRO A 126 -8.60 -6.65 4.02
C PRO A 126 -9.78 -7.60 3.80
N LYS A 127 -10.13 -8.40 4.81
CA LYS A 127 -11.15 -9.46 4.68
C LYS A 127 -12.50 -8.90 4.22
N GLU A 128 -12.86 -7.76 4.77
CA GLU A 128 -14.07 -6.99 4.48
C GLU A 128 -14.13 -6.41 3.06
N ARG A 129 -13.00 -6.38 2.35
CA ARG A 129 -12.90 -5.91 0.96
C ARG A 129 -12.69 -7.03 -0.05
N ARG A 130 -12.70 -8.29 0.38
CA ARG A 130 -12.49 -9.41 -0.53
C ARG A 130 -13.71 -9.66 -1.38
N ILE A 131 -13.49 -9.97 -2.64
CA ILE A 131 -14.56 -10.33 -3.57
C ILE A 131 -14.78 -11.84 -3.58
N ASN A 132 -16.02 -12.26 -3.77
CA ASN A 132 -16.34 -13.66 -4.06
C ASN A 132 -16.26 -13.86 -5.57
N LEU A 133 -15.40 -14.79 -5.99
CA LEU A 133 -15.38 -15.27 -7.37
C LEU A 133 -16.56 -16.23 -7.53
N LYS A 134 -17.41 -15.95 -8.52
CA LYS A 134 -18.51 -16.84 -8.91
C LYS A 134 -18.04 -17.77 -10.01
#